data_AF-A0A6G3TFK4-F1
#
_entry.id   AF-A0A6G3TFK4-F1
#
_cell.length_a   1.000
_cell.length_b   1.000
_cell.length_c   1.000
_cell.angle_alpha   90.00
_cell.angle_beta   90.00
_cell.angle_gamma   90.00
#
_symmetry.space_group_name_H-M   'P 1'
#
loop_
_entity.id
_entity.type
_entity.pdbx_description
1 polymer ?
#
loop_
_entity_poly.entity_id
_entity_poly.type
_entity_poly.pdbx_seq_one_letter_code
_entity_poly.pdbx_strand_id
1 'polypeptide(L)' 'AGSDRAVPVLAKALADRNADVRKAAVLALTRHTATTEDARTALATATGDTDADVRAYATRAL' A
#
# COMPACT_ATOMS: atom_id res chain seq x y z
N ALA A 1 -12.95 -13.91 5.62
CA ALA A 1 -12.69 -13.29 6.93
C ALA A 1 -11.29 -12.66 7.09
N GLY A 2 -10.39 -12.70 6.10
CA GLY A 2 -9.02 -12.16 6.24
C GLY A 2 -8.81 -10.69 5.79
N SER A 3 -9.65 -10.18 4.89
CA SER A 3 -9.43 -8.87 4.24
C SER A 3 -9.64 -7.67 5.16
N ASP A 4 -10.52 -7.81 6.16
CA ASP A 4 -10.99 -6.70 7.01
C ASP A 4 -9.92 -6.19 8.01
N ARG A 5 -8.91 -7.02 8.31
CA ARG A 5 -7.80 -6.65 9.20
C ARG A 5 -6.49 -6.42 8.46
N ALA A 6 -6.38 -6.84 7.20
CA ALA A 6 -5.15 -6.75 6.44
C ALA A 6 -4.85 -5.30 6.02
N VAL A 7 -5.85 -4.59 5.52
CA VAL A 7 -5.71 -3.20 5.02
C VAL A 7 -5.12 -2.24 6.06
N PRO A 8 -5.64 -2.15 7.30
CA PRO A 8 -5.06 -1.23 8.30
C PRO A 8 -3.63 -1.59 8.70
N VAL A 9 -3.27 -2.87 8.74
CA VAL A 9 -1.90 -3.31 9.05
C VAL A 9 -0.94 -2.96 7.91
N LEU A 10 -1.35 -3.19 6.66
CA LEU A 10 -0.56 -2.84 5.49
C LEU A 10 -0.42 -1.32 5.34
N ALA A 11 -1.47 -0.55 5.62
CA ALA A 11 -1.41 0.91 5.64
C ALA A 11 -0.38 1.42 6.67
N LYS A 12 -0.30 0.80 7.85
CA LYS A 12 0.74 1.12 8.85
C LYS A 12 2.15 0.79 8.34
N ALA A 13 2.31 -0.29 7.58
CA ALA A 13 3.60 -0.70 7.01
C ALA A 13 4.11 0.27 5.92
N LEU A 14 3.25 1.11 5.34
CA LEU A 14 3.66 2.20 4.45
C LEU A 14 4.46 3.30 5.17
N ALA A 15 4.46 3.34 6.50
CA ALA A 15 5.26 4.27 7.28
C ALA A 15 6.60 3.67 7.76
N ASP A 16 6.94 2.44 7.34
CA ASP A 16 8.18 1.80 7.75
C ASP A 16 9.42 2.52 7.17
N ARG A 17 10.51 2.56 7.96
CA ARG A 17 11.77 3.17 7.53
C ARG A 17 12.41 2.43 6.35
N ASN A 18 12.16 1.13 6.23
CA ASN A 18 12.73 0.30 5.17
C ASN A 18 11.86 0.37 3.90
N ALA A 19 12.46 0.82 2.81
CA ALA A 19 11.80 0.91 1.51
C ALA A 19 11.26 -0.44 1.02
N ASP A 20 11.95 -1.56 1.29
CA ASP A 20 11.49 -2.89 0.90
C ASP A 20 10.20 -3.28 1.64
N VAL A 21 10.06 -2.88 2.90
CA VAL A 21 8.84 -3.14 3.70
C VAL A 21 7.68 -2.30 3.15
N ARG A 22 7.92 -1.02 2.83
CA ARG A 22 6.91 -0.14 2.21
C ARG A 22 6.47 -0.67 0.85
N LYS A 23 7.42 -1.13 0.03
CA LYS A 23 7.16 -1.75 -1.28
C LYS A 23 6.33 -3.02 -1.15
N ALA A 24 6.67 -3.90 -0.20
CA ALA A 24 5.88 -5.10 0.07
C ALA A 24 4.45 -4.75 0.51
N ALA A 25 4.29 -3.71 1.32
CA ALA A 25 2.98 -3.23 1.75
C ALA A 25 2.14 -2.70 0.58
N VAL A 26 2.72 -1.91 -0.32
CA VAL A 26 2.06 -1.46 -1.56
C VAL A 26 1.60 -2.65 -2.40
N LEU A 27 2.50 -3.60 -2.69
CA LEU A 27 2.18 -4.78 -3.50
C LEU A 27 1.06 -5.64 -2.89
N ALA A 28 1.03 -5.75 -1.56
CA ALA A 28 -0.05 -6.45 -0.86
C ALA A 28 -1.36 -5.66 -0.92
N LEU A 29 -1.33 -4.34 -0.73
CA LEU A 29 -2.50 -3.47 -0.84
C LEU A 29 -3.13 -3.49 -2.25
N THR A 30 -2.33 -3.63 -3.31
CA THR A 30 -2.82 -3.77 -4.69
C THR A 30 -3.78 -4.95 -4.85
N ARG A 31 -3.63 -6.02 -4.05
CA ARG A 31 -4.52 -7.18 -4.10
C ARG A 31 -5.88 -6.92 -3.44
N HIS A 32 -6.01 -5.82 -2.70
CA HIS A 32 -7.20 -5.45 -1.94
C HIS A 32 -7.95 -4.23 -2.51
N THR A 33 -7.41 -3.55 -3.53
CA THR A 33 -8.00 -2.35 -4.16
C THR A 33 -9.38 -2.57 -4.77
N ALA A 34 -9.67 -3.78 -5.24
CA ALA A 34 -10.96 -4.14 -5.79
C ALA A 34 -12.05 -4.33 -4.72
N THR A 35 -11.64 -4.58 -3.47
CA THR A 35 -12.53 -4.96 -2.37
C THR A 35 -12.77 -3.86 -1.33
N THR A 36 -11.87 -2.89 -1.22
CA THR A 36 -11.92 -1.89 -0.14
C THR A 36 -11.41 -0.52 -0.60
N GLU A 37 -12.22 0.52 -0.41
CA GLU A 37 -11.81 1.91 -0.64
C GLU A 37 -10.61 2.31 0.24
N ASP A 38 -10.53 1.79 1.46
CA ASP A 38 -9.40 2.03 2.37
C ASP A 38 -8.05 1.62 1.77
N ALA A 39 -8.02 0.54 0.96
CA ALA A 39 -6.80 0.12 0.28
C ALA A 39 -6.40 1.12 -0.82
N ARG A 40 -7.38 1.73 -1.53
CA ARG A 40 -7.09 2.79 -2.49
C ARG A 40 -6.57 4.05 -1.80
N THR A 41 -7.15 4.44 -0.68
CA THR A 41 -6.68 5.59 0.11
C THR A 41 -5.25 5.39 0.61
N ALA A 42 -4.94 4.18 1.10
CA ALA A 42 -3.57 3.84 1.51
C ALA A 42 -2.58 3.89 0.34
N LEU A 43 -2.95 3.35 -0.82
CA LEU A 43 -2.11 3.41 -2.03
C LEU A 43 -1.93 4.83 -2.57
N ALA A 44 -2.98 5.67 -2.53
CA ALA A 44 -2.89 7.08 -2.88
C ALA A 44 -1.82 7.79 -2.05
N THR A 45 -1.73 7.48 -0.76
CA THR A 45 -0.68 8.02 0.11
C THR A 45 0.72 7.55 -0.32
N ALA A 46 0.86 6.28 -0.74
CA ALA A 46 2.12 5.71 -1.20
C ALA A 46 2.62 6.28 -2.54
N THR A 47 1.77 6.95 -3.33
CA THR A 47 2.23 7.68 -4.54
C THR A 47 3.14 8.87 -4.23
N GLY A 48 3.12 9.35 -2.98
CA GLY A 48 4.01 10.40 -2.48
C GLY A 48 5.25 9.89 -1.76
N ASP A 49 5.53 8.58 -1.79
CA ASP A 49 6.67 8.01 -1.07
C ASP A 49 8.01 8.60 -1.53
N THR A 50 8.99 8.65 -0.64
CA THR A 50 10.37 9.06 -0.96
C THR A 50 11.04 8.13 -1.98
N ASP A 51 10.69 6.84 -1.96
CA ASP A 51 11.28 5.82 -2.82
C ASP A 51 10.58 5.75 -4.19
N ALA A 52 11.38 5.75 -5.25
CA ALA A 52 10.86 5.80 -6.62
C ALA A 52 10.11 4.52 -7.02
N ASP A 53 10.55 3.36 -6.54
CA ASP A 53 9.87 2.09 -6.82
C ASP A 53 8.52 2.08 -6.12
N VAL A 54 8.47 2.45 -4.83
CA VAL A 54 7.22 2.51 -4.05
C VAL A 54 6.19 3.39 -4.74
N ARG A 55 6.59 4.60 -5.19
CA ARG A 55 5.71 5.48 -5.98
C ARG A 55 5.24 4.82 -7.27
N ALA A 56 6.14 4.20 -8.03
CA ALA A 56 5.80 3.57 -9.30
C ALA A 56 4.79 2.42 -9.12
N TYR A 57 4.97 1.59 -8.10
CA TYR A 57 4.02 0.51 -7.78
C TYR A 57 2.68 1.06 -7.30
N ALA A 58 2.69 2.10 -6.46
CA ALA A 58 1.47 2.71 -5.96
C ALA A 58 0.64 3.33 -7.10
N THR A 59 1.28 4.10 -7.99
CA THR A 59 0.62 4.72 -9.15
C THR A 59 0.10 3.69 -10.14
N ARG A 60 0.78 2.54 -10.28
CA ARG A 60 0.31 1.45 -11.14
C ARG A 60 -0.87 0.67 -10.55
N ALA A 61 -1.01 0.69 -9.23
CA ALA A 61 -2.02 -0.06 -8.48
C ALA A 61 -3.34 0.69 -8.28
N LEU A 62 -3.33 2.02 -8.44
CA LEU A 62 -4.49 2.90 -8.47
C LEU A 62 -5.13 2.92 -9.85
#